data_AF-A0A0T5VNN2-F1
#
_entry.id   AF-A0A0T5VNN2-F1
#
_cell.length_a   1.000
_cell.length_b   1.000
_cell.length_c   1.000
_cell.angle_alpha   90.00
_cell.angle_beta   90.00
_cell.angle_gamma   90.00
#
_symmetry.space_group_name_H-M   'P 1'
#
loop_
_entity.id
_entity.type
_entity.pdbx_description
1 polymer ?
#
loop_
_entity_poly.entity_id
_entity_poly.type
_entity_poly.pdbx_seq_one_letter_code
_entity_poly.pdbx_strand_id
1 'polypeptide(L)'
;MKNGGNSSTVTASGTIEKLGMTTFQYGTHLLKTDNKTYALKSASINLDTYLDKKVTIKGKKVSGYPLEGGPEFIDVTLVKF
;
A
#
# COMPACT_ATOMS: atom_id res chain seq x y z
N MET A 1 5.36 -19.98 -24.02
CA MET A 1 5.88 -20.17 -22.65
C MET A 1 5.78 -18.83 -21.91
N LYS A 2 5.15 -18.84 -20.72
CA LYS A 2 4.93 -17.75 -19.73
C LYS A 2 5.55 -16.38 -20.03
N ASN A 3 4.72 -15.41 -20.41
CA ASN A 3 5.11 -14.00 -20.33
C ASN A 3 5.05 -13.57 -18.85
N GLY A 4 6.17 -13.08 -18.33
CA GLY A 4 6.44 -12.89 -16.91
C GLY A 4 5.40 -12.03 -16.20
N GLY A 5 5.02 -12.47 -14.99
CA GLY A 5 4.08 -11.77 -14.13
C GLY A 5 4.47 -10.30 -13.99
N ASN A 6 3.61 -9.42 -14.49
CA ASN A 6 3.75 -7.97 -14.47
C ASN A 6 3.57 -7.48 -13.02
N SER A 7 4.56 -7.79 -12.18
CA SER A 7 4.61 -7.38 -10.78
C SER A 7 5.01 -5.91 -10.75
N SER A 8 4.06 -5.02 -11.06
CA SER A 8 4.33 -3.60 -11.15
C SER A 8 4.77 -3.09 -9.78
N THR A 9 6.08 -2.90 -9.62
CA THR A 9 6.66 -2.26 -8.45
C THR A 9 6.16 -0.82 -8.37
N VAL A 10 5.72 -0.40 -7.20
CA VAL A 10 5.23 0.95 -6.92
C VAL A 10 6.14 1.58 -5.90
N THR A 11 6.51 2.84 -6.16
CA THR A 11 7.12 3.72 -5.17
C THR A 11 6.20 4.91 -5.00
N ALA A 12 5.83 5.21 -3.75
CA ALA A 12 4.90 6.30 -3.44
C ALA A 12 5.32 6.98 -2.13
N SER A 13 5.14 8.29 -2.06
CA SER A 13 5.43 9.09 -0.87
C SER A 13 4.15 9.68 -0.33
N GLY A 14 3.94 9.59 0.97
CA GLY A 14 2.72 10.02 1.62
C GLY A 14 2.75 9.78 3.12
N THR A 15 1.66 10.09 3.79
CA THR A 15 1.49 9.85 5.23
C THR A 15 0.89 8.46 5.45
N ILE A 16 1.51 7.67 6.34
CA ILE A 16 0.92 6.39 6.74
C ILE A 16 -0.14 6.64 7.82
N GLU A 17 -1.33 6.11 7.59
CA GLU A 17 -2.43 6.10 8.55
C GLU A 17 -2.90 4.68 8.83
N LYS A 18 -3.51 4.46 9.99
CA LYS A 18 -4.10 3.16 10.32
C LYS A 18 -5.37 2.95 9.50
N LEU A 19 -5.63 1.72 9.05
CA LEU A 19 -6.88 1.41 8.39
C LEU A 19 -8.03 1.45 9.42
N GLY A 20 -8.94 2.40 9.26
CA GLY A 20 -10.14 2.53 10.07
C GLY A 20 -11.32 1.72 9.50
N MET A 21 -12.54 2.17 9.76
CA MET A 21 -13.74 1.61 9.12
C MET A 21 -13.73 1.96 7.62
N THR A 22 -13.61 0.94 6.77
CA THR A 22 -13.58 1.08 5.31
C THR A 22 -14.61 0.18 4.64
N THR A 23 -15.11 0.61 3.47
CA THR A 23 -16.01 -0.21 2.63
C THR A 23 -15.30 -1.39 1.99
N PHE A 24 -13.97 -1.30 1.86
CA PHE A 24 -13.11 -2.37 1.38
C PHE A 24 -12.49 -3.15 2.56
N GLN A 25 -12.36 -4.47 2.40
CA GLN A 25 -11.94 -5.39 3.45
C GLN A 25 -10.49 -5.90 3.24
N TYR A 26 -9.59 -5.01 2.79
CA TYR A 26 -8.19 -5.36 2.55
C TYR A 26 -7.21 -4.25 2.95
N GLY A 27 -5.96 -4.65 3.15
CA GLY A 27 -4.95 -3.79 3.74
C GLY A 27 -5.01 -3.78 5.27
N THR A 28 -4.03 -3.12 5.86
CA THR A 28 -3.91 -2.90 7.31
C THR A 28 -3.70 -1.43 7.63
N HIS A 29 -3.15 -0.69 6.67
CA HIS A 29 -2.79 0.71 6.76
C HIS A 29 -3.15 1.40 5.43
N LEU A 30 -3.14 2.72 5.44
CA LEU A 30 -3.32 3.55 4.26
C LEU A 30 -2.08 4.41 4.05
N LEU A 31 -1.70 4.61 2.78
CA LEU A 31 -0.82 5.70 2.40
C LEU A 31 -1.67 6.81 1.79
N LYS A 32 -1.81 7.93 2.47
CA LYS A 32 -2.40 9.13 1.89
C LYS A 32 -1.32 9.94 1.19
N THR A 33 -1.44 10.03 -0.13
CA THR A 33 -0.65 10.95 -0.96
C THR A 33 -1.52 12.12 -1.37
N ASP A 34 -0.93 13.16 -1.94
CA ASP A 34 -1.67 14.37 -2.33
C ASP A 34 -2.74 14.08 -3.41
N ASN A 35 -2.53 13.07 -4.25
CA ASN A 35 -3.40 12.77 -5.40
C ASN A 35 -4.23 11.49 -5.24
N LYS A 36 -3.82 10.57 -4.36
CA LYS A 36 -4.51 9.28 -4.17
C LYS A 36 -4.18 8.62 -2.84
N THR A 37 -5.03 7.67 -2.48
CA THR A 37 -4.83 6.80 -1.34
C THR A 37 -4.49 5.39 -1.81
N TYR A 38 -3.59 4.73 -1.09
CA TYR A 38 -3.25 3.32 -1.28
C TYR A 38 -3.57 2.52 -0.03
N ALA A 39 -4.09 1.31 -0.20
CA ALA A 39 -4.11 0.33 0.87
C ALA A 39 -2.74 -0.34 0.98
N LEU A 40 -2.23 -0.48 2.19
CA LEU A 40 -0.94 -1.06 2.48
C LEU A 40 -1.08 -2.32 3.35
N LYS A 41 -0.27 -3.32 3.04
CA LYS A 41 0.04 -4.43 3.93
C LYS A 41 1.53 -4.68 3.84
N SER A 42 2.13 -5.17 4.91
CA SER A 42 3.47 -5.73 4.87
C SER A 42 3.51 -6.98 5.73
N ALA A 43 4.21 -8.00 5.28
CA ALA A 43 4.48 -9.19 6.08
C ALA A 43 5.75 -9.05 6.93
N SER A 44 6.69 -8.17 6.53
CA SER A 44 8.02 -8.04 7.15
C SER A 44 8.25 -6.72 7.87
N ILE A 45 7.44 -5.69 7.62
CA ILE A 45 7.61 -4.36 8.18
C ILE A 45 6.42 -4.01 9.07
N ASN A 46 6.69 -3.60 10.29
CA ASN A 46 5.66 -3.06 11.17
C ASN A 46 5.32 -1.61 10.76
N LEU A 47 4.24 -1.46 9.99
CA LEU A 47 3.76 -0.15 9.51
C LEU A 47 3.25 0.76 10.64
N ASP A 48 2.86 0.21 11.79
CA ASP A 48 2.39 1.02 12.94
C ASP A 48 3.50 1.98 13.44
N THR A 49 4.77 1.63 13.26
CA THR A 49 5.93 2.48 13.66
C THR A 49 6.06 3.77 12.85
N TYR A 50 5.33 3.86 11.74
CA TYR A 50 5.32 4.99 10.81
C TYR A 50 3.98 5.73 10.77
N LEU A 51 3.05 5.42 11.69
CA LEU A 51 1.78 6.14 11.78
C LEU A 51 2.00 7.65 11.92
N ASP A 52 1.20 8.40 11.18
CA ASP A 52 1.20 9.87 11.10
C ASP A 52 2.52 10.47 10.61
N LYS A 53 3.42 9.65 10.05
CA LYS A 53 4.68 10.10 9.46
C LYS A 53 4.60 10.11 7.94
N LYS A 54 5.21 11.13 7.35
CA LYS A 54 5.44 11.20 5.90
C LYS A 54 6.63 10.31 5.56
N VAL A 55 6.39 9.27 4.76
CA VAL A 55 7.39 8.28 4.36
C VAL A 55 7.28 8.00 2.86
N THR A 56 8.34 7.42 2.30
CA THR A 56 8.35 6.87 0.94
C THR A 56 8.36 5.34 1.02
N ILE A 57 7.30 4.71 0.55
CA ILE A 57 7.18 3.25 0.50
C ILE A 57 7.57 2.73 -0.88
N LYS A 58 8.12 1.52 -0.90
CA LYS A 58 8.32 0.72 -2.10
C LYS A 58 7.72 -0.67 -1.89
N GLY A 59 6.88 -1.08 -2.83
CA GLY A 59 6.17 -2.35 -2.77
C GLY A 59 5.72 -2.85 -4.12
N LYS A 60 4.94 -3.93 -4.12
CA LYS A 60 4.35 -4.50 -5.34
C LYS A 60 2.84 -4.34 -5.30
N LYS A 61 2.23 -4.02 -6.45
CA LYS A 61 0.78 -4.10 -6.56
C LYS A 61 0.33 -5.54 -6.36
N VAL A 62 -0.69 -5.73 -5.54
CA VAL A 62 -1.33 -7.04 -5.37
C VAL A 62 -2.33 -7.22 -6.50
N SER A 63 -2.11 -8.24 -7.34
CA SER A 63 -3.02 -8.55 -8.45
C SER A 63 -4.42 -8.91 -7.95
N GLY A 64 -5.45 -8.52 -8.69
CA GLY A 64 -6.85 -8.70 -8.28
C GLY A 64 -7.42 -7.55 -7.44
N TYR A 65 -6.63 -6.49 -7.21
CA TYR A 65 -7.05 -5.28 -6.53
C TYR A 65 -6.86 -4.04 -7.41
N PRO A 66 -7.63 -2.96 -7.18
CA PRO A 66 -8.65 -2.82 -6.13
C PRO A 66 -9.94 -3.62 -6.40
N LEU A 67 -10.59 -4.07 -5.33
CA LEU A 67 -11.97 -4.59 -5.37
C LEU A 67 -12.95 -3.44 -5.07
N GLU A 68 -14.14 -3.48 -5.70
CA GLU A 68 -15.30 -2.64 -5.35
C GLU A 68 -14.97 -1.14 -5.18
N GLY A 69 -14.15 -0.57 -6.08
CA GLY A 69 -13.80 0.85 -6.05
C GLY A 69 -12.87 1.29 -4.91
N GLY A 70 -12.26 0.36 -4.17
CA GLY A 70 -11.27 0.68 -3.14
C GLY A 70 -9.93 1.19 -3.70
N PRO A 71 -8.99 1.57 -2.83
CA PRO A 71 -7.68 2.08 -3.24
C PRO A 71 -6.77 0.96 -3.75
N GLU A 72 -5.76 1.32 -4.55
CA GLU A 72 -4.75 0.35 -5.02
C GLU A 72 -4.09 -0.36 -3.83
N PHE A 73 -3.97 -1.70 -3.89
CA PHE A 73 -3.41 -2.50 -2.81
C PHE A 73 -1.93 -2.79 -3.06
N ILE A 74 -1.08 -2.37 -2.12
CA ILE A 74 0.37 -2.50 -2.19
C ILE A 74 0.89 -3.39 -1.07
N ASP A 75 1.64 -4.42 -1.43
CA ASP A 75 2.46 -5.20 -0.51
C ASP A 75 3.81 -4.49 -0.34
N VAL A 76 3.99 -3.87 0.82
CA VAL A 76 5.13 -3.00 1.15
C VAL A 76 6.31 -3.85 1.56
N THR A 77 7.41 -3.70 0.83
CA THR A 77 8.67 -4.43 1.08
C THR A 77 9.76 -3.53 1.64
N LEU A 78 9.59 -2.21 1.56
CA LEU A 78 10.57 -1.24 2.03
C LEU A 78 9.89 0.09 2.37
N VAL A 79 10.31 0.73 3.46
CA VAL A 79 9.88 2.07 3.89
C VAL A 79 11.13 2.92 4.09
N LYS A 80 11.13 4.15 3.56
CA LYS A 80 12.15 5.19 3.80
C LYS A 80 11.47 6.38 4.48
N PHE A 81 12.09 6.91 5.52
CA PHE A 81 11.59 8.02 6.32
C PHE A 81 12.67 9.09 6.46
#